data_AF-A0A1S2K8D2-F1
#
_entry.id   AF-A0A1S2K8D2-F1
#
_cell.length_a   1.000
_cell.length_b   1.000
_cell.length_c   1.000
_cell.angle_alpha   90.00
_cell.angle_beta   90.00
_cell.angle_gamma   90.00
#
_symmetry.space_group_name_H-M   'P 1'
#
loop_
_entity.id
_entity.type
_entity.pdbx_description
1 polymer ?
#
loop_
_entity_poly.entity_id
_entity_poly.type
_entity_poly.pdbx_seq_one_letter_code
_entity_poly.pdbx_strand_id
1 'polypeptide(L)'
;MTATDWEHAIDQLAAMRCDGVQFIGGEPCLHPALPRLIAHARTRGLGSVEVFSNLTHVPDHLWECFVAHRVDLATSYYSDQAHEHDAVTARRGSHKRTRANIARAQELGLNLRGGTVVVNDHQRAAQAHADLRTLGVTQLGADRMRAFGRGTSTPPTVNDLCGHCAQHKCAIGPDGSVWPCVLSRFITVGNVHSQPLADIWTGPALAAARAEITSTCGTAAGAQSCTPPQFLPMCGPCSPCVPSVGHCDPRAATTAPTTALPSTGHPQTR
;
A
#
# COMPACT_ATOMS: atom_id res chain seq x y z
N MET A 1 3.57 -16.38 -8.31
CA MET A 1 2.79 -17.00 -7.24
C MET A 1 1.42 -17.33 -7.77
N THR A 2 1.08 -18.61 -7.72
CA THR A 2 -0.28 -19.11 -7.95
C THR A 2 -1.19 -18.73 -6.79
N ALA A 3 -2.51 -18.95 -6.92
CA ALA A 3 -3.44 -18.78 -5.81
C ALA A 3 -3.07 -19.65 -4.60
N THR A 4 -2.63 -20.89 -4.84
CA THR A 4 -2.21 -21.81 -3.79
C THR A 4 -0.93 -21.34 -3.09
N ASP A 5 0.02 -20.77 -3.84
CA ASP A 5 1.24 -20.21 -3.22
C ASP A 5 0.88 -19.06 -2.27
N TRP A 6 -0.08 -18.22 -2.66
CA TRP A 6 -0.56 -17.12 -1.81
C TRP A 6 -1.31 -17.61 -0.58
N GLU A 7 -2.16 -18.63 -0.71
CA GLU A 7 -2.81 -19.27 0.44
C GLU A 7 -1.80 -19.86 1.41
N HIS A 8 -0.73 -20.48 0.89
CA HIS A 8 0.34 -21.00 1.72
C HIS A 8 1.09 -19.89 2.47
N ALA A 9 1.35 -18.74 1.82
CA ALA A 9 1.92 -17.58 2.49
C ALA A 9 0.98 -17.03 3.59
N ILE A 10 -0.33 -16.99 3.33
CA ILE A 10 -1.35 -16.57 4.32
C ILE A 10 -1.40 -17.55 5.50
N ASP A 11 -1.30 -18.85 5.26
CA ASP A 11 -1.24 -19.88 6.31
C ASP A 11 -0.04 -19.66 7.23
N GLN A 12 1.12 -19.34 6.66
CA GLN A 12 2.32 -19.04 7.43
C GLN A 12 2.18 -17.74 8.24
N LEU A 13 1.60 -16.68 7.67
CA LEU A 13 1.30 -15.45 8.40
C LEU A 13 0.37 -15.70 9.59
N ALA A 14 -0.67 -16.51 9.40
CA ALA A 14 -1.60 -16.88 10.48
C ALA A 14 -0.92 -17.72 11.56
N ALA A 15 -0.06 -18.69 11.17
CA ALA A 15 0.74 -19.48 12.12
C ALA A 15 1.70 -18.61 12.95
N MET A 16 2.22 -17.53 12.35
CA MET A 16 3.03 -16.51 13.02
C MET A 16 2.20 -15.53 13.87
N ARG A 17 0.87 -15.69 13.93
CA ARG A 17 -0.07 -14.80 14.65
C ARG A 17 0.00 -13.36 14.15
N CYS A 18 0.13 -13.17 12.84
CA CYS A 18 0.05 -11.85 12.23
C CYS A 18 -1.34 -11.24 12.43
N ASP A 19 -1.41 -9.94 12.75
CA ASP A 19 -2.68 -9.26 13.01
C ASP A 19 -3.56 -9.10 11.76
N GLY A 20 -2.95 -9.07 10.58
CA GLY A 20 -3.69 -8.85 9.35
C GLY A 20 -2.85 -8.89 8.08
N VAL A 21 -3.55 -8.84 6.95
CA VAL A 21 -2.95 -8.80 5.61
C VAL A 21 -3.53 -7.64 4.82
N GLN A 22 -2.68 -7.03 4.00
CA GLN A 22 -3.09 -6.02 3.04
C GLN A 22 -2.77 -6.49 1.62
N PHE A 23 -3.79 -6.55 0.77
CA PHE A 23 -3.63 -6.80 -0.65
C PHE A 23 -3.36 -5.49 -1.38
N ILE A 24 -2.21 -5.42 -2.05
CA ILE A 24 -1.71 -4.23 -2.74
C ILE A 24 -1.14 -4.60 -4.11
N GLY A 25 -0.52 -3.61 -4.77
CA GLY A 25 0.37 -3.81 -5.90
C GLY A 25 -0.38 -3.93 -7.23
N GLY A 26 0.21 -3.37 -8.29
CA GLY A 26 -0.47 -3.15 -9.57
C GLY A 26 -1.85 -2.50 -9.36
N GLU A 27 -2.88 -3.35 -9.46
CA GLU A 27 -4.22 -3.12 -8.97
C GLU A 27 -4.78 -4.47 -8.45
N PRO A 28 -5.03 -4.66 -7.14
CA PRO A 28 -5.44 -5.95 -6.60
C PRO A 28 -6.81 -6.40 -7.13
N CYS A 29 -7.72 -5.49 -7.45
CA CYS A 29 -9.04 -5.83 -8.01
C CYS A 29 -8.97 -6.48 -9.39
N LEU A 30 -7.80 -6.50 -10.05
CA LEU A 30 -7.56 -7.24 -11.30
C LEU A 30 -7.08 -8.68 -11.06
N HIS A 31 -6.75 -9.06 -9.83
CA HIS A 31 -6.25 -10.40 -9.54
C HIS A 31 -7.40 -11.40 -9.42
N PRO A 32 -7.49 -12.43 -10.29
CA PRO A 32 -8.67 -13.31 -10.36
C PRO A 32 -8.89 -14.13 -9.08
N ALA A 33 -7.83 -14.39 -8.31
CA ALA A 33 -7.93 -15.11 -7.04
C ALA A 33 -8.20 -14.20 -5.84
N LEU A 34 -8.30 -12.87 -5.99
CA LEU A 34 -8.47 -11.97 -4.84
C LEU A 34 -9.62 -12.37 -3.91
N PRO A 35 -10.85 -12.69 -4.40
CA PRO A 35 -11.94 -13.12 -3.52
C PRO A 35 -11.59 -14.37 -2.70
N ARG A 36 -10.93 -15.34 -3.35
CA ARG A 36 -10.47 -16.59 -2.71
C ARG A 36 -9.44 -16.29 -1.62
N LEU A 37 -8.49 -15.40 -1.88
CA LEU A 37 -7.45 -15.04 -0.91
C LEU A 37 -8.01 -14.25 0.28
N ILE A 38 -8.98 -13.36 0.05
CA ILE A 38 -9.70 -12.64 1.14
C ILE A 38 -10.44 -13.63 2.02
N ALA A 39 -11.22 -14.53 1.43
CA ALA A 39 -11.95 -15.55 2.16
C ALA A 39 -10.98 -16.42 2.99
N HIS A 40 -9.89 -16.88 2.35
CA HIS A 40 -8.88 -17.69 3.00
C HIS A 40 -8.25 -16.98 4.21
N ALA A 41 -7.81 -15.72 4.04
CA ALA A 41 -7.27 -14.91 5.13
C ALA A 41 -8.23 -14.80 6.33
N ARG A 42 -9.53 -14.60 6.08
CA ARG A 42 -10.54 -14.60 7.13
C ARG A 42 -10.69 -15.96 7.81
N THR A 43 -10.74 -17.06 7.04
CA THR A 43 -10.85 -18.41 7.63
C THR A 43 -9.65 -18.81 8.48
N ARG A 44 -8.46 -18.24 8.21
CA ARG A 44 -7.25 -18.44 9.01
C ARG A 44 -7.14 -17.55 10.23
N GLY A 45 -8.14 -16.69 10.47
CA GLY A 45 -8.21 -15.85 11.67
C GLY A 45 -7.38 -14.58 11.61
N LEU A 46 -6.97 -14.13 10.43
CA LEU A 46 -6.34 -12.81 10.28
C LEU A 46 -7.37 -11.71 10.59
N GLY A 47 -7.05 -10.89 11.60
CA GLY A 47 -7.96 -9.91 12.20
C GLY A 47 -8.31 -8.75 11.27
N SER A 48 -7.33 -8.20 10.56
CA SER A 48 -7.54 -7.18 9.52
C SER A 48 -7.25 -7.75 8.13
N VAL A 49 -8.16 -7.47 7.18
CA VAL A 49 -7.98 -7.77 5.76
C VAL A 49 -8.29 -6.50 5.00
N GLU A 50 -7.25 -5.85 4.47
CA GLU A 50 -7.37 -4.58 3.76
C GLU A 50 -7.05 -4.74 2.27
N VAL A 51 -7.80 -4.07 1.40
CA VAL A 51 -7.50 -3.97 -0.05
C VAL A 51 -7.16 -2.53 -0.38
N PHE A 52 -5.93 -2.28 -0.82
CA PHE A 52 -5.53 -0.97 -1.35
C PHE A 52 -5.67 -0.97 -2.87
N SER A 53 -6.71 -0.31 -3.35
CA SER A 53 -7.07 -0.20 -4.77
C SER A 53 -7.09 1.26 -5.21
N ASN A 54 -6.94 1.53 -6.51
CA ASN A 54 -7.28 2.84 -7.07
C ASN A 54 -8.80 3.09 -7.16
N LEU A 55 -9.61 2.07 -6.85
CA LEU A 55 -11.08 2.06 -6.89
C LEU A 55 -11.66 2.56 -8.22
N THR A 56 -10.93 2.43 -9.33
CA THR A 56 -11.44 2.85 -10.64
C THR A 56 -12.32 1.80 -11.31
N HIS A 57 -12.13 0.52 -10.98
CA HIS A 57 -12.93 -0.58 -11.48
C HIS A 57 -13.01 -1.66 -10.42
N VAL A 58 -14.23 -1.90 -9.92
CA VAL A 58 -14.53 -2.96 -8.95
C VAL A 58 -15.76 -3.70 -9.48
N PRO A 59 -15.61 -4.94 -9.97
CA PRO A 59 -16.74 -5.75 -10.45
C PRO A 59 -17.66 -6.18 -9.29
N ASP A 60 -18.92 -6.46 -9.58
CA ASP A 60 -19.97 -6.73 -8.58
C ASP A 60 -19.62 -7.88 -7.62
N HIS A 61 -19.02 -8.95 -8.13
CA HIS A 61 -18.59 -10.08 -7.30
C HIS A 61 -17.52 -9.69 -6.25
N LEU A 62 -16.71 -8.65 -6.52
CA LEU A 62 -15.78 -8.14 -5.52
C LEU A 62 -16.48 -7.32 -4.45
N TRP A 63 -17.52 -6.56 -4.78
CA TRP A 63 -18.35 -5.88 -3.77
C TRP A 63 -19.04 -6.88 -2.83
N GLU A 64 -19.60 -7.95 -3.39
CA GLU A 64 -20.19 -9.04 -2.60
C GLU A 64 -19.15 -9.66 -1.65
N CYS A 65 -17.95 -9.95 -2.16
CA CYS A 65 -16.84 -10.47 -1.37
C CYS A 65 -16.42 -9.50 -0.25
N PHE A 66 -16.27 -8.21 -0.56
CA PHE A 66 -15.84 -7.21 0.41
C PHE A 66 -16.84 -7.08 1.57
N VAL A 67 -18.14 -7.09 1.27
CA VAL A 67 -19.20 -7.07 2.30
C VAL A 67 -19.20 -8.36 3.11
N ALA A 68 -19.18 -9.52 2.46
CA ALA A 68 -19.22 -10.82 3.13
C ALA A 68 -18.05 -11.01 4.11
N HIS A 69 -16.88 -10.45 3.79
CA HIS A 69 -15.66 -10.60 4.57
C HIS A 69 -15.25 -9.35 5.35
N ARG A 70 -16.10 -8.31 5.39
CA ARG A 70 -15.83 -7.03 6.08
C ARG A 70 -14.44 -6.51 5.75
N VAL A 71 -14.15 -6.38 4.46
CA VAL A 71 -12.85 -5.90 3.99
C VAL A 71 -12.71 -4.41 4.29
N ASP A 72 -11.56 -4.01 4.83
CA ASP A 72 -11.18 -2.61 4.91
C ASP A 72 -10.66 -2.16 3.54
N LEU A 73 -11.04 -0.96 3.10
CA LEU A 73 -10.60 -0.41 1.82
C LEU A 73 -9.63 0.76 2.02
N ALA A 74 -8.65 0.86 1.15
CA ALA A 74 -7.77 2.02 1.06
C ALA A 74 -7.67 2.49 -0.40
N THR A 75 -7.74 3.81 -0.62
CA THR A 75 -7.56 4.40 -1.95
C THR A 75 -6.71 5.66 -1.92
N SER A 76 -5.85 5.83 -2.93
CA SER A 76 -5.23 7.12 -3.21
C SER A 76 -6.19 8.01 -4.00
N TYR A 77 -6.10 9.32 -3.77
CA TYR A 77 -6.93 10.35 -4.39
C TYR A 77 -6.07 11.58 -4.68
N TYR A 78 -6.17 12.14 -5.88
CA TYR A 78 -5.19 13.14 -6.35
C TYR A 78 -5.74 14.57 -6.47
N SER A 79 -7.02 14.77 -6.79
CA SER A 79 -7.60 16.11 -6.90
C SER A 79 -9.13 16.04 -6.81
N ASP A 80 -9.78 17.14 -6.39
CA ASP A 80 -11.24 17.37 -6.55
C ASP A 80 -11.64 17.63 -8.01
N GLN A 81 -10.65 17.94 -8.86
CA GLN A 81 -10.86 18.23 -10.27
C GLN A 81 -10.56 17.01 -11.13
N ALA A 82 -11.53 16.63 -11.97
CA ALA A 82 -11.42 15.43 -12.79
C ALA A 82 -10.19 15.44 -13.72
N HIS A 83 -9.89 16.57 -14.34
CA HIS A 83 -8.77 16.68 -15.28
C HIS A 83 -7.40 16.54 -14.58
N GLU A 84 -7.24 17.11 -13.38
CA GLU A 84 -6.00 16.96 -12.59
C GLU A 84 -5.82 15.51 -12.12
N HIS A 85 -6.87 14.90 -11.57
CA HIS A 85 -6.82 13.53 -11.08
C HIS A 85 -6.58 12.53 -12.22
N ASP A 86 -7.28 12.68 -13.35
CA ASP A 86 -7.10 11.86 -14.55
C ASP A 86 -5.68 11.99 -15.12
N ALA A 87 -5.08 13.19 -15.07
CA ALA A 87 -3.72 13.44 -15.53
C ALA A 87 -2.69 12.68 -14.67
N VAL A 88 -2.81 12.73 -13.33
CA VAL A 88 -1.88 12.02 -12.43
C VAL A 88 -2.00 10.49 -12.59
N THR A 89 -3.21 9.99 -12.78
CA THR A 89 -3.46 8.55 -12.98
C THR A 89 -3.24 8.07 -14.41
N ALA A 90 -2.94 8.99 -15.34
CA ALA A 90 -2.85 8.75 -16.78
C ALA A 90 -4.07 7.99 -17.36
N ARG A 91 -5.27 8.20 -16.80
CA ARG A 91 -6.47 7.46 -17.17
C ARG A 91 -7.71 8.34 -17.14
N ARG A 92 -8.26 8.65 -18.32
CA ARG A 92 -9.50 9.43 -18.48
C ARG A 92 -10.67 8.78 -17.72
N GLY A 93 -11.43 9.63 -17.03
CA GLY A 93 -12.57 9.28 -16.19
C GLY A 93 -12.21 8.53 -14.91
N SER A 94 -10.93 8.46 -14.50
CA SER A 94 -10.54 7.79 -13.26
C SER A 94 -11.17 8.47 -12.07
N HIS A 95 -11.17 9.80 -12.04
CA HIS A 95 -11.81 10.60 -10.99
C HIS A 95 -13.28 10.23 -10.79
N LYS A 96 -14.06 10.27 -11.88
CA LYS A 96 -15.49 9.96 -11.84
C LYS A 96 -15.75 8.54 -11.30
N ARG A 97 -14.96 7.56 -11.76
CA ARG A 97 -15.11 6.16 -11.32
C ARG A 97 -14.68 5.95 -9.88
N THR A 98 -13.54 6.51 -9.47
CA THR A 98 -13.05 6.46 -8.10
C THR A 98 -14.06 7.06 -7.13
N ARG A 99 -14.59 8.27 -7.41
CA ARG A 99 -15.64 8.88 -6.58
C ARG A 99 -16.91 8.03 -6.50
N ALA A 100 -17.36 7.46 -7.62
CA ALA A 100 -18.54 6.59 -7.63
C ALA A 100 -18.33 5.32 -6.77
N ASN A 101 -17.16 4.69 -6.85
CA ASN A 101 -16.84 3.51 -6.04
C ASN A 101 -16.57 3.83 -4.56
N ILE A 102 -16.07 5.03 -4.25
CA ILE A 102 -16.00 5.54 -2.87
C ILE A 102 -17.42 5.66 -2.30
N ALA A 103 -18.33 6.32 -3.03
CA ALA A 103 -19.73 6.43 -2.60
C ALA A 103 -20.37 5.05 -2.43
N ARG A 104 -20.11 4.12 -3.35
CA ARG A 104 -20.59 2.73 -3.26
C ARG A 104 -20.08 2.01 -2.01
N ALA A 105 -18.80 2.15 -1.67
CA ALA A 105 -18.24 1.57 -0.45
C ALA A 105 -18.94 2.10 0.81
N GLN A 106 -19.26 3.40 0.84
CA GLN A 106 -19.98 4.04 1.94
C GLN A 106 -21.44 3.57 2.04
N GLU A 107 -22.15 3.47 0.91
CA GLU A 107 -23.50 2.89 0.86
C GLU A 107 -23.55 1.46 1.39
N LEU A 108 -22.49 0.68 1.16
CA LEU A 108 -22.35 -0.70 1.65
C LEU A 108 -21.85 -0.79 3.10
N GLY A 109 -21.57 0.34 3.76
CA GLY A 109 -21.08 0.38 5.14
C GLY A 109 -19.69 -0.21 5.33
N LEU A 110 -18.86 -0.22 4.27
CA LEU A 110 -17.48 -0.68 4.34
C LEU A 110 -16.57 0.40 4.94
N ASN A 111 -15.60 -0.02 5.75
CA ASN A 111 -14.53 0.87 6.20
C ASN A 111 -13.69 1.29 5.00
N LEU A 112 -13.46 2.59 4.86
CA LEU A 112 -12.63 3.14 3.80
C LEU A 112 -11.74 4.24 4.36
N ARG A 113 -10.44 4.13 4.10
CA ARG A 113 -9.49 5.23 4.26
C ARG A 113 -9.06 5.81 2.92
N GLY A 114 -8.99 7.13 2.86
CA GLY A 114 -8.59 7.88 1.67
C GLY A 114 -7.31 8.66 1.91
N GLY A 115 -6.45 8.69 0.90
CA GLY A 115 -5.19 9.40 0.96
C GLY A 115 -4.99 10.41 -0.14
N THR A 116 -4.78 11.67 0.22
CA THR A 116 -4.36 12.67 -0.76
C THR A 116 -2.86 12.59 -0.99
N VAL A 117 -2.43 12.14 -2.18
CA VAL A 117 -1.00 12.01 -2.52
C VAL A 117 -0.58 13.20 -3.38
N VAL A 118 0.25 14.09 -2.84
CA VAL A 118 0.76 15.28 -3.53
C VAL A 118 1.88 14.88 -4.48
N VAL A 119 1.69 15.09 -5.78
CA VAL A 119 2.68 14.76 -6.82
C VAL A 119 3.30 16.00 -7.48
N ASN A 120 2.71 17.19 -7.29
CA ASN A 120 3.25 18.47 -7.73
C ASN A 120 2.77 19.62 -6.83
N ASP A 121 3.49 20.74 -6.87
CA ASP A 121 3.28 21.89 -5.96
C ASP A 121 1.98 22.67 -6.23
N HIS A 122 1.38 22.49 -7.41
CA HIS A 122 0.13 23.16 -7.80
C HIS A 122 -1.12 22.35 -7.51
N GLN A 123 -0.96 21.12 -6.98
CA GLN A 123 -2.06 20.20 -6.77
C GLN A 123 -3.00 20.68 -5.66
N ARG A 124 -4.30 20.54 -5.90
CA ARG A 124 -5.38 20.94 -5.00
C ARG A 124 -5.61 19.96 -3.85
N ALA A 125 -4.56 19.64 -3.11
CA ALA A 125 -4.57 18.57 -2.09
C ALA A 125 -5.58 18.82 -0.96
N ALA A 126 -5.71 20.06 -0.49
CA ALA A 126 -6.68 20.42 0.55
C ALA A 126 -8.12 20.24 0.07
N GLN A 127 -8.40 20.57 -1.19
CA GLN A 127 -9.72 20.43 -1.80
C GLN A 127 -10.03 18.96 -2.11
N ALA A 128 -9.04 18.18 -2.54
CA ALA A 128 -9.17 16.73 -2.67
C ALA A 128 -9.53 16.08 -1.33
N HIS A 129 -8.89 16.52 -0.24
CA HIS A 129 -9.17 16.04 1.11
C HIS A 129 -10.59 16.44 1.57
N ALA A 130 -11.02 17.66 1.24
CA ALA A 130 -12.38 18.11 1.50
C ALA A 130 -13.42 17.31 0.70
N ASP A 131 -13.19 17.03 -0.59
CA ASP A 131 -14.10 16.24 -1.42
C ASP A 131 -14.25 14.81 -0.88
N LEU A 132 -13.16 14.14 -0.49
CA LEU A 132 -13.24 12.82 0.18
C LEU A 132 -14.11 12.86 1.45
N ARG A 133 -14.01 13.94 2.23
CA ARG A 133 -14.86 14.14 3.42
C ARG A 133 -16.33 14.30 3.05
N THR A 134 -16.65 15.04 1.97
CA THR A 134 -18.03 15.17 1.48
C THR A 134 -18.61 13.85 0.98
N LEU A 135 -17.75 12.92 0.54
CA LEU A 135 -18.14 11.56 0.17
C LEU A 135 -18.32 10.63 1.38
N GLY A 136 -18.11 11.09 2.61
CA GLY A 136 -18.30 10.30 3.83
C GLY A 136 -17.05 9.58 4.34
N VAL A 137 -15.88 9.78 3.72
CA VAL A 137 -14.63 9.16 4.18
C VAL A 137 -14.15 9.84 5.45
N THR A 138 -14.07 9.07 6.55
CA THR A 138 -13.70 9.58 7.88
C THR A 138 -12.22 9.39 8.21
N GLN A 139 -11.58 8.38 7.63
CA GLN A 139 -10.15 8.10 7.82
C GLN A 139 -9.36 8.70 6.67
N LEU A 140 -8.89 9.93 6.86
CA LEU A 140 -8.18 10.67 5.84
C LEU A 140 -6.71 10.86 6.23
N GLY A 141 -5.81 10.59 5.28
CA GLY A 141 -4.40 10.90 5.40
C GLY A 141 -3.91 11.73 4.22
N ALA A 142 -2.71 12.28 4.35
CA ALA A 142 -2.00 12.89 3.24
C ALA A 142 -0.65 12.20 3.06
N ASP A 143 -0.15 12.15 1.83
CA ASP A 143 1.21 11.72 1.56
C ASP A 143 1.79 12.56 0.42
N ARG A 144 3.08 12.44 0.19
CA ARG A 144 3.79 13.02 -0.94
C ARG A 144 4.30 11.90 -1.84
N MET A 145 4.50 12.21 -3.13
CA MET A 145 5.21 11.29 -4.00
C MET A 145 6.57 10.99 -3.38
N ARG A 146 6.91 9.71 -3.31
CA ARG A 146 8.16 9.23 -2.70
C ARG A 146 9.16 8.88 -3.77
N ALA A 147 10.45 9.00 -3.45
CA ALA A 147 11.54 8.68 -4.35
C ALA A 147 11.75 7.16 -4.47
N PHE A 148 10.69 6.42 -4.81
CA PHE A 148 10.68 4.97 -4.97
C PHE A 148 9.89 4.59 -6.21
N GLY A 149 10.28 3.49 -6.86
CA GLY A 149 9.61 3.02 -8.08
C GLY A 149 9.54 4.12 -9.14
N ARG A 150 8.33 4.47 -9.59
CA ARG A 150 8.10 5.51 -10.62
C ARG A 150 8.36 6.95 -10.14
N GLY A 151 8.56 7.17 -8.83
CA GLY A 151 8.81 8.51 -8.27
C GLY A 151 10.28 8.95 -8.31
N THR A 152 11.18 8.12 -8.83
CA THR A 152 12.60 8.44 -9.01
C THR A 152 13.17 7.66 -10.20
N SER A 153 14.18 8.20 -10.87
CA SER A 153 15.01 7.45 -11.82
C SER A 153 16.25 6.84 -11.15
N THR A 154 16.61 7.31 -9.95
CA THR A 154 17.75 6.84 -9.19
C THR A 154 17.34 5.63 -8.34
N PRO A 155 18.10 4.52 -8.35
CA PRO A 155 17.85 3.39 -7.47
C PRO A 155 17.83 3.83 -6.00
N PRO A 156 16.79 3.47 -5.23
CA PRO A 156 16.73 3.79 -3.81
C PRO A 156 17.78 2.99 -3.02
N THR A 157 18.25 3.60 -1.94
CA THR A 157 19.20 3.04 -0.99
C THR A 157 18.59 2.97 0.40
N VAL A 158 19.29 2.34 1.34
CA VAL A 158 18.84 2.29 2.74
C VAL A 158 18.62 3.69 3.33
N ASN A 159 19.43 4.68 2.93
CA ASN A 159 19.30 6.06 3.41
C ASN A 159 18.00 6.75 2.99
N ASP A 160 17.26 6.18 2.03
CA ASP A 160 15.97 6.71 1.59
C ASP A 160 14.78 6.13 2.42
N LEU A 161 15.04 5.11 3.26
CA LEU A 161 14.05 4.45 4.13
C LEU A 161 13.83 5.22 5.45
N CYS A 162 12.84 4.78 6.23
CA CYS A 162 12.43 5.45 7.48
C CYS A 162 12.91 4.81 8.78
N GLY A 163 13.75 3.77 8.73
CA GLY A 163 14.20 3.07 9.93
C GLY A 163 13.25 2.00 10.50
N HIS A 164 11.97 1.95 10.08
CA HIS A 164 10.97 1.01 10.63
C HIS A 164 10.72 -0.25 9.80
N CYS A 165 11.47 -0.40 8.70
CA CYS A 165 11.37 -1.57 7.86
C CYS A 165 11.75 -2.83 8.68
N ALA A 166 11.06 -3.95 8.42
CA ALA A 166 11.23 -5.23 9.13
C ALA A 166 10.92 -5.22 10.64
N GLN A 167 10.31 -4.20 11.24
CA GLN A 167 9.97 -4.24 12.67
C GLN A 167 8.66 -5.02 12.93
N HIS A 168 7.59 -4.65 12.24
CA HIS A 168 6.24 -5.22 12.48
C HIS A 168 5.55 -5.72 11.22
N LYS A 169 6.16 -5.51 10.05
CA LYS A 169 5.57 -5.81 8.73
C LYS A 169 6.66 -6.32 7.79
N CYS A 170 6.26 -7.13 6.82
CA CYS A 170 7.03 -7.46 5.64
C CYS A 170 6.17 -7.23 4.40
N ALA A 171 6.80 -7.25 3.22
CA ALA A 171 6.10 -7.32 1.95
C ALA A 171 6.53 -8.60 1.23
N ILE A 172 5.59 -9.26 0.56
CA ILE A 172 5.83 -10.45 -0.26
C ILE A 172 5.52 -10.10 -1.71
N GLY A 173 6.47 -10.37 -2.59
CA GLY A 173 6.38 -10.14 -4.03
C GLY A 173 5.64 -11.26 -4.77
N PRO A 174 5.22 -11.02 -6.03
CA PRO A 174 4.53 -12.03 -6.84
C PRO A 174 5.43 -13.21 -7.25
N ASP A 175 6.74 -13.12 -7.06
CA ASP A 175 7.74 -14.18 -7.22
C ASP A 175 8.07 -14.89 -5.89
N GLY A 176 7.38 -14.51 -4.80
CA GLY A 176 7.61 -15.03 -3.46
C GLY A 176 8.75 -14.35 -2.69
N SER A 177 9.45 -13.39 -3.30
CA SER A 177 10.51 -12.63 -2.62
C SER A 177 9.95 -11.88 -1.41
N VAL A 178 10.64 -11.97 -0.28
CA VAL A 178 10.27 -11.27 0.96
C VAL A 178 11.15 -10.06 1.13
N TRP A 179 10.54 -8.92 1.45
CA TRP A 179 11.20 -7.65 1.70
C TRP A 179 10.84 -7.09 3.08
N PRO A 180 11.74 -6.32 3.72
CA PRO A 180 11.46 -5.61 4.97
C PRO A 180 10.22 -4.69 4.94
N CYS A 181 9.86 -4.16 3.77
CA CYS A 181 8.74 -3.25 3.54
C CYS A 181 8.47 -3.14 2.02
N VAL A 182 7.29 -2.67 1.62
CA VAL A 182 6.96 -2.41 0.20
C VAL A 182 7.89 -1.38 -0.45
N LEU A 183 8.51 -0.50 0.33
CA LEU A 183 9.46 0.52 -0.14
C LEU A 183 10.90 0.01 -0.20
N SER A 184 11.20 -1.13 0.43
CA SER A 184 12.55 -1.71 0.46
C SER A 184 12.66 -2.94 -0.44
N ARG A 185 12.02 -2.93 -1.62
CA ARG A 185 12.04 -4.07 -2.56
C ARG A 185 13.43 -4.43 -3.08
N PHE A 186 14.38 -3.52 -2.92
CA PHE A 186 15.80 -3.72 -3.24
C PHE A 186 16.55 -4.51 -2.16
N ILE A 187 15.92 -4.82 -1.02
CA ILE A 187 16.48 -5.61 0.08
C ILE A 187 15.69 -6.93 0.16
N THR A 188 16.14 -7.94 -0.56
CA THR A 188 15.54 -9.29 -0.49
C THR A 188 16.12 -10.05 0.69
N VAL A 189 15.24 -10.49 1.60
CA VAL A 189 15.64 -11.19 2.84
C VAL A 189 15.33 -12.69 2.82
N GLY A 190 14.63 -13.16 1.79
CA GLY A 190 14.28 -14.56 1.59
C GLY A 190 13.23 -14.74 0.50
N ASN A 191 12.79 -15.98 0.30
CA ASN A 191 11.70 -16.31 -0.61
C ASN A 191 10.81 -17.41 -0.02
N VAL A 192 9.49 -17.19 0.02
CA VAL A 192 8.53 -18.12 0.66
C VAL A 192 8.36 -19.45 -0.07
N HIS A 193 8.86 -19.57 -1.30
CA HIS A 193 8.89 -20.85 -2.04
C HIS A 193 10.02 -21.76 -1.56
N SER A 194 11.11 -21.18 -1.04
CA SER A 194 12.31 -21.93 -0.66
C SER A 194 12.48 -22.07 0.85
N GLN A 195 11.86 -21.21 1.64
CA GLN A 195 12.05 -21.16 3.08
C GLN A 195 10.74 -20.76 3.80
N PRO A 196 10.43 -21.36 4.96
CA PRO A 196 9.33 -20.90 5.80
C PRO A 196 9.47 -19.42 6.17
N LEU A 197 8.37 -18.67 6.12
CA LEU A 197 8.32 -17.25 6.41
C LEU A 197 8.79 -16.94 7.84
N ALA A 198 8.53 -17.84 8.79
CA ALA A 198 9.03 -17.73 10.16
C ALA A 198 10.56 -17.72 10.20
N ASP A 199 11.20 -18.62 9.46
CA ASP A 199 12.66 -18.72 9.40
C ASP A 199 13.28 -17.54 8.63
N ILE A 200 12.59 -17.01 7.61
CA ILE A 200 12.99 -15.75 6.97
C ILE A 200 12.93 -14.61 7.99
N TRP A 201 11.87 -14.55 8.79
CA TRP A 201 11.62 -13.47 9.76
C TRP A 201 12.59 -13.47 10.95
N THR A 202 13.06 -14.64 11.38
CA THR A 202 14.08 -14.77 12.43
C THR A 202 15.49 -15.00 11.86
N GLY A 203 15.62 -15.00 10.55
CA GLY A 203 16.83 -15.39 9.84
C GLY A 203 17.93 -14.32 9.85
N PRO A 204 19.17 -14.72 9.53
CA PRO A 204 20.33 -13.83 9.54
C PRO A 204 20.21 -12.71 8.49
N ALA A 205 19.58 -12.96 7.35
CA ALA A 205 19.38 -11.96 6.31
C ALA A 205 18.48 -10.79 6.78
N LEU A 206 17.37 -11.09 7.46
CA LEU A 206 16.52 -10.04 8.01
C LEU A 206 17.20 -9.33 9.19
N ALA A 207 17.97 -10.05 10.01
CA ALA A 207 18.75 -9.45 11.10
C ALA A 207 19.80 -8.46 10.55
N ALA A 208 20.53 -8.84 9.50
CA ALA A 208 21.49 -7.97 8.83
C ALA A 208 20.82 -6.73 8.22
N ALA A 209 19.70 -6.91 7.51
CA ALA A 209 18.91 -5.81 6.97
C ALA A 209 18.43 -4.84 8.08
N ARG A 210 17.90 -5.36 9.19
CA ARG A 210 17.48 -4.56 10.36
C ARG A 210 18.65 -3.75 10.94
N ALA A 211 19.83 -4.38 11.08
CA ALA A 211 21.02 -3.72 11.61
C ALA A 211 21.50 -2.59 10.68
N GLU A 212 21.56 -2.85 9.37
CA GLU A 212 21.93 -1.85 8.36
C GLU A 212 20.95 -0.67 8.38
N ILE A 213 19.64 -0.94 8.27
CA ILE A 213 18.57 0.07 8.32
C ILE A 213 18.68 0.92 9.59
N THR A 214 18.86 0.29 10.75
CA THR A 214 18.99 0.98 12.03
C THR A 214 20.27 1.81 12.10
N SER A 215 21.38 1.33 11.54
CA SER A 215 22.65 2.06 11.54
C SER A 215 22.62 3.28 10.63
N THR A 216 21.95 3.21 9.48
CA THR A 216 21.90 4.27 8.48
C THR A 216 20.82 5.31 8.81
N CYS A 217 19.61 4.86 9.16
CA CYS A 217 18.48 5.75 9.43
C CYS A 217 18.37 6.16 10.91
N GLY A 218 19.17 5.53 11.80
CA GLY A 218 19.03 5.62 13.25
C GLY A 218 18.03 4.60 13.82
N THR A 219 18.09 4.36 15.14
CA THR A 219 16.90 3.89 15.85
C THR A 219 15.90 5.02 15.77
N ALA A 220 14.66 4.74 15.41
CA ALA A 220 13.63 5.76 15.40
C ALA A 220 13.44 6.30 16.82
N ALA A 221 14.13 7.38 17.17
CA ALA A 221 13.97 8.07 18.42
C ALA A 221 12.51 8.53 18.50
N GLY A 222 11.83 8.12 19.57
CA GLY A 222 10.38 8.23 19.75
C GLY A 222 9.82 9.62 19.48
N ALA A 223 9.28 9.79 18.27
CA ALA A 223 8.37 10.88 17.97
C ALA A 223 6.94 10.37 18.19
N GLN A 224 6.22 11.03 19.10
CA GLN A 224 4.94 10.56 19.67
C GLN A 224 3.77 10.49 18.66
N SER A 225 3.91 11.04 17.43
CA SER A 225 2.87 10.98 16.39
C SER A 225 3.40 11.32 14.99
N CYS A 226 2.87 10.68 13.95
CA CYS A 226 3.13 11.10 12.56
C CYS A 226 2.50 12.48 12.30
N THR A 227 3.32 13.52 12.14
CA THR A 227 2.84 14.86 11.81
C THR A 227 3.47 15.36 10.51
N PRO A 228 2.70 15.52 9.41
CA PRO A 228 1.26 15.22 9.28
C PRO A 228 0.95 13.70 9.20
N PRO A 229 -0.31 13.27 9.45
CA PRO A 229 -0.72 11.88 9.33
C PRO A 229 -0.48 11.35 7.91
N GLN A 230 0.35 10.30 7.81
CA GLN A 230 0.76 9.76 6.52
C GLN A 230 -0.19 8.70 5.98
N PHE A 231 -0.54 8.79 4.70
CA PHE A 231 -1.31 7.76 4.01
C PHE A 231 -0.40 6.77 3.29
N LEU A 232 0.02 5.71 4.00
CA LEU A 232 0.81 4.65 3.40
C LEU A 232 0.03 3.36 3.27
N PRO A 233 0.35 2.51 2.26
CA PRO A 233 -0.10 1.13 2.27
C PRO A 233 0.30 0.44 3.58
N MET A 234 1.53 0.67 4.02
CA MET A 234 2.05 0.07 5.25
C MET A 234 1.51 0.70 6.55
N CYS A 235 0.66 1.73 6.50
CA CYS A 235 0.01 2.28 7.69
C CYS A 235 -1.44 1.75 7.71
N GLY A 236 -1.78 0.98 8.75
CA GLY A 236 -3.17 0.53 8.94
C GLY A 236 -4.09 1.70 9.33
N PRO A 237 -5.41 1.47 9.45
CA PRO A 237 -6.36 2.50 9.87
C PRO A 237 -5.95 3.10 11.22
N CYS A 238 -5.51 4.36 11.20
CA CYS A 238 -5.03 5.07 12.36
C CYS A 238 -6.18 5.84 13.03
N SER A 239 -6.82 5.23 14.03
CA SER A 239 -7.63 5.92 15.04
C SER A 239 -7.85 5.03 16.28
N PRO A 240 -7.45 5.44 17.50
CA PRO A 240 -6.31 6.28 17.86
C PRO A 240 -5.03 5.43 17.84
N CYS A 241 -3.91 6.01 17.42
CA CYS A 241 -2.63 5.32 17.20
C CYS A 241 -2.32 4.26 18.26
N VAL A 242 -2.21 3.00 17.85
CA VAL A 242 -1.40 2.04 18.61
C VAL A 242 0.02 2.64 18.63
N PRO A 243 0.66 2.82 19.79
CA PRO A 243 1.93 3.57 19.91
C PRO A 243 3.15 2.93 19.22
N SER A 244 2.96 1.84 18.49
CA SER A 244 4.02 0.94 18.03
C SER A 244 4.67 1.32 16.70
N VAL A 245 4.12 2.28 15.95
CA VAL A 245 4.81 2.86 14.80
C VAL A 245 5.18 4.30 15.09
N GLY A 246 6.37 4.46 15.70
CA GLY A 246 7.16 5.67 15.52
C GLY A 246 7.32 5.93 14.01
N HIS A 247 7.48 7.20 13.63
CA HIS A 247 7.52 7.73 12.27
C HIS A 247 7.89 6.80 11.09
N CYS A 248 7.00 6.64 10.11
CA CYS A 248 7.38 6.15 8.78
C CYS A 248 7.55 7.31 7.79
N ASP A 249 8.66 8.09 7.83
CA ASP A 249 8.91 9.18 6.85
C ASP A 249 10.07 8.97 5.85
N PRO A 250 9.97 7.99 4.92
CA PRO A 250 10.84 7.83 3.75
C PRO A 250 10.98 9.07 2.86
N ARG A 251 12.06 9.09 2.07
CA ARG A 251 12.41 10.22 1.21
C ARG A 251 11.32 10.57 0.19
N ALA A 252 11.02 11.87 0.11
CA ALA A 252 10.16 12.44 -0.92
C ALA A 252 10.84 12.42 -2.30
N ALA A 253 10.07 12.23 -3.37
CA ALA A 253 10.53 12.58 -4.71
C ALA A 253 10.77 14.09 -4.78
N THR A 254 11.84 14.51 -5.45
CA THR A 254 11.98 15.93 -5.83
C THR A 254 10.89 16.27 -6.84
N THR A 255 10.10 17.32 -6.58
CA THR A 255 9.13 17.84 -7.54
C THR A 255 9.88 18.43 -8.74
N ALA A 256 10.15 17.58 -9.74
CA ALA A 256 10.66 18.05 -11.03
C ALA A 256 9.48 18.52 -11.90
N PRO A 257 9.62 19.62 -12.66
CA PRO A 257 8.57 20.10 -13.55
C PRO A 257 8.24 19.03 -14.59
N THR A 258 6.95 18.83 -14.82
CA THR A 258 6.37 17.84 -15.72
C THR A 258 6.99 17.92 -17.13
N THR A 259 7.97 17.09 -17.43
CA THR A 259 8.26 16.68 -18.81
C THR A 259 7.59 15.33 -19.01
N ALA A 260 6.51 15.33 -19.81
CA ALA A 260 5.84 14.12 -20.26
C ALA A 260 6.88 13.16 -20.85
N LEU A 261 7.08 12.02 -20.19
CA LEU A 261 7.86 10.91 -20.73
C LEU A 261 7.03 10.24 -21.84
N PRO A 262 7.56 10.08 -23.07
CA PRO A 262 6.85 9.41 -24.15
C PRO A 262 6.65 7.93 -23.81
N SER A 263 5.46 7.41 -24.17
CA SER A 263 5.11 6.00 -24.04
C SER A 263 6.05 5.14 -24.88
N THR A 264 7.02 4.48 -24.25
CA THR A 264 7.79 3.42 -24.91
C THR A 264 6.99 2.13 -24.82
N GLY A 265 6.36 1.77 -25.94
CA GLY A 265 5.74 0.47 -26.13
C GLY A 265 6.78 -0.63 -25.99
N HIS A 266 6.49 -1.65 -25.18
CA HIS A 266 7.22 -2.90 -25.21
C HIS A 266 6.73 -3.76 -26.39
N PRO A 267 7.65 -4.35 -27.18
CA PRO A 267 7.30 -5.12 -28.36
C PRO A 267 6.64 -6.44 -27.96
N GLN A 268 5.50 -6.74 -28.59
CA GLN A 268 4.91 -8.08 -28.56
C GLN A 268 5.82 -9.02 -29.37
N THR A 269 6.41 -9.98 -28.68
CA THR A 269 6.96 -11.19 -29.31
C THR A 269 5.84 -12.21 -29.47
N ARG A 270 5.45 -12.40 -30.74
CA ARG A 270 4.76 -13.51 -31.43
C ARG A 270 3.89 -14.48 -30.62
#